data_AF-A0A3S5Y034-F1
#
_entry.id   AF-A0A3S5Y034-F1
#
_cell.length_a   1.000
_cell.length_b   1.000
_cell.length_c   1.000
_cell.angle_alpha   90.00
_cell.angle_beta   90.00
_cell.angle_gamma   90.00
#
_symmetry.space_group_name_H-M   'P 1'
#
loop_
_entity.id
_entity.type
_entity.pdbx_description
1 polymer ?
#
loop_
_entity_poly.entity_id
_entity_poly.type
_entity_poly.pdbx_seq_one_letter_code
_entity_poly.pdbx_strand_id
1 'polypeptide(L)'
;MASKINIDHINEIYSDTWKFESLLKSGKYYPIFANELRQEGGAFKSKVLMPLMLLAKTGKTWSQEDGIPVTDSHEKVVEVELNQIFNSHTKIDKANVPADPSTWAGNKAKTITLQEGQELDTYTLKAIAEGVSKKITAPAELNKDTIVDFFTELESEAEERKYSLEDAIIFISPKVRNMIIKAKLECVDRNVENTSVKITEVLGYNVVVAPIHKLGYDFIALPPQAYAWALAIHTELQSYEYTQGNFIGQIATVVNEFYGSNVAMPEMVIGIPVADTGNESFKDNLIETKERIKELENLLAIAKEDIQLSEEEKNKVEEEKAELLAKVESLEKEVVKNKKNNASSSEEKPA
;
A
#
# COMPACT_ATOMS: atom_id res chain seq x y z
N MET A 1 -22.30 -31.80 -26.21
CA MET A 1 -22.21 -30.43 -26.76
C MET A 1 -21.46 -29.59 -25.76
N ALA A 2 -20.28 -29.06 -26.10
CA ALA A 2 -19.56 -28.16 -25.22
C ALA A 2 -20.31 -26.82 -25.19
N SER A 3 -20.79 -26.37 -24.03
CA SER A 3 -21.37 -25.04 -23.90
C SER A 3 -20.29 -24.02 -24.22
N LYS A 4 -20.47 -23.25 -25.30
CA LYS A 4 -19.63 -22.08 -25.57
C LYS A 4 -19.77 -21.12 -24.39
N ILE A 5 -18.64 -20.61 -23.91
CA ILE A 5 -18.62 -19.52 -22.93
C ILE A 5 -19.32 -18.30 -23.55
N ASN A 6 -20.36 -17.79 -22.90
CA ASN A 6 -21.10 -16.61 -23.35
C ASN A 6 -20.46 -15.35 -22.76
N ILE A 7 -19.82 -14.53 -23.60
CA ILE A 7 -19.15 -13.29 -23.20
C ILE A 7 -20.13 -12.30 -22.56
N ASP A 8 -21.37 -12.24 -23.04
CA ASP A 8 -22.38 -11.31 -22.52
C ASP A 8 -22.75 -11.64 -21.06
N HIS A 9 -22.85 -12.93 -20.74
CA HIS A 9 -23.12 -13.41 -19.37
C HIS A 9 -21.94 -13.17 -18.42
N ILE A 10 -20.71 -13.27 -18.93
CA ILE A 10 -19.50 -12.94 -18.17
C ILE A 10 -19.46 -11.42 -17.87
N ASN A 11 -19.77 -10.59 -18.86
CA ASN A 11 -19.84 -9.14 -18.70
C ASN A 11 -20.92 -8.72 -17.69
N GLU A 12 -22.07 -9.40 -17.67
CA GLU A 12 -23.15 -9.16 -16.69
C GLU A 12 -22.66 -9.45 -15.25
N ILE A 13 -22.06 -10.61 -15.00
CA ILE A 13 -21.50 -10.98 -13.68
C ILE A 13 -20.44 -9.97 -13.22
N TYR A 14 -19.56 -9.58 -14.13
CA TYR A 14 -18.52 -8.61 -13.87
C TYR A 14 -19.10 -7.23 -13.54
N SER A 15 -20.09 -6.75 -14.30
CA SER A 15 -20.77 -5.47 -14.05
C SER A 15 -21.46 -5.44 -12.68
N ASP A 16 -22.17 -6.51 -12.31
CA ASP A 16 -22.91 -6.60 -11.05
C ASP A 16 -21.99 -6.70 -9.83
N THR A 17 -20.90 -7.46 -9.94
CA THR A 17 -19.90 -7.60 -8.85
C THR A 17 -19.10 -6.31 -8.67
N TRP A 18 -18.76 -5.64 -9.77
CA TRP A 18 -17.95 -4.42 -9.77
C TRP A 18 -18.69 -3.20 -9.22
N LYS A 19 -19.99 -3.05 -9.52
CA LYS A 19 -20.85 -2.00 -8.93
C LYS A 19 -20.97 -2.09 -7.40
N PHE A 20 -20.71 -3.26 -6.81
CA PHE A 20 -20.97 -3.51 -5.39
C PHE A 20 -19.71 -3.52 -4.50
N GLU A 21 -18.50 -3.79 -5.03
CA GLU A 21 -17.36 -4.16 -4.16
C GLU A 21 -15.95 -3.65 -4.52
N SER A 22 -15.67 -3.11 -5.71
CA SER A 22 -14.34 -3.36 -6.32
C SER A 22 -13.10 -2.84 -5.59
N LEU A 23 -13.19 -1.89 -4.66
CA LEU A 23 -12.00 -1.38 -3.99
C LEU A 23 -12.17 -1.31 -2.48
N LEU A 24 -13.18 -0.59 -1.98
CA LEU A 24 -13.35 -0.31 -0.54
C LEU A 24 -13.26 -1.56 0.37
N LYS A 25 -13.61 -2.75 -0.15
CA LYS A 25 -13.56 -4.00 0.61
C LYS A 25 -12.20 -4.72 0.55
N SER A 26 -11.39 -4.48 -0.48
CA SER A 26 -10.17 -5.25 -0.77
C SER A 26 -8.89 -4.50 -0.42
N GLY A 27 -8.88 -3.18 -0.58
CA GLY A 27 -7.85 -2.31 -0.03
C GLY A 27 -8.03 -2.09 1.47
N LYS A 28 -6.92 -1.91 2.17
CA LYS A 28 -6.88 -1.64 3.61
C LYS A 28 -6.66 -0.16 3.89
N TYR A 29 -5.68 0.49 3.28
CA TYR A 29 -5.20 1.73 3.89
C TYR A 29 -5.89 3.00 3.36
N TYR A 30 -6.15 3.11 2.06
CA TYR A 30 -6.80 4.30 1.51
C TYR A 30 -8.25 4.52 1.97
N PRO A 31 -9.10 3.49 2.27
CA PRO A 31 -10.46 3.72 2.76
C PRO A 31 -10.53 4.42 4.12
N ILE A 32 -9.42 4.46 4.85
CA ILE A 32 -9.32 5.13 6.16
C ILE A 32 -9.36 6.66 5.98
N PHE A 33 -9.07 7.17 4.78
CA PHE A 33 -8.95 8.59 4.48
C PHE A 33 -10.19 9.10 3.74
N ALA A 34 -10.87 10.07 4.35
CA ALA A 34 -12.13 10.61 3.86
C ALA A 34 -12.00 11.56 2.66
N ASN A 35 -10.81 12.12 2.42
CA ASN A 35 -10.54 12.94 1.24
C ASN A 35 -10.37 12.05 -0.01
N GLU A 36 -11.51 11.59 -0.52
CA GLU A 36 -11.62 10.78 -1.71
C GLU A 36 -12.33 11.54 -2.84
N LEU A 37 -11.88 11.33 -4.08
CA LEU A 37 -12.61 11.75 -5.27
C LEU A 37 -12.76 10.58 -6.24
N ARG A 38 -14.00 10.32 -6.63
CA ARG A 38 -14.34 9.31 -7.63
C ARG A 38 -15.02 10.01 -8.79
N GLN A 39 -14.55 9.73 -10.00
CA GLN A 39 -15.16 10.26 -11.21
C GLN A 39 -15.21 9.21 -12.32
N GLU A 40 -16.30 9.27 -13.09
CA GLU A 40 -16.40 8.58 -14.37
C GLU A 40 -15.65 9.38 -15.43
N GLY A 41 -14.79 8.71 -16.20
CA GLY A 41 -13.92 9.38 -17.15
C GLY A 41 -12.67 9.95 -16.49
N GLY A 42 -11.55 9.80 -17.19
CA GLY A 42 -10.23 10.20 -16.74
C GLY A 42 -9.17 9.60 -17.65
N ALA A 43 -7.98 10.17 -17.62
CA ALA A 43 -6.84 9.68 -18.40
C ALA A 43 -5.64 9.44 -17.48
N PHE A 44 -4.82 8.46 -17.81
CA PHE A 44 -3.54 8.28 -17.16
C PHE A 44 -2.73 9.58 -17.25
N LYS A 45 -2.09 9.97 -16.14
CA LYS A 45 -1.35 11.23 -15.97
C LYS A 45 -2.18 12.50 -16.04
N SER A 46 -3.51 12.40 -16.05
CA SER A 46 -4.36 13.57 -15.86
C SER A 46 -4.32 14.04 -14.41
N LYS A 47 -4.49 15.34 -14.23
CA LYS A 47 -4.53 16.03 -12.95
C LYS A 47 -5.98 16.28 -12.58
N VAL A 48 -6.36 15.86 -11.38
CA VAL A 48 -7.71 16.05 -10.86
C VAL A 48 -7.66 17.04 -9.71
N LEU A 49 -8.55 18.03 -9.74
CA LEU A 49 -8.68 19.02 -8.68
C LEU A 49 -9.69 18.52 -7.65
N MET A 50 -9.22 18.30 -6.42
CA MET A 50 -10.04 17.81 -5.32
C MET A 50 -10.18 18.88 -4.23
N PRO A 51 -11.41 19.25 -3.83
CA PRO A 51 -11.61 20.00 -2.60
C PRO A 51 -11.29 19.11 -1.40
N LEU A 52 -10.46 19.61 -0.49
CA LEU A 52 -10.14 18.91 0.74
C LEU A 52 -11.12 19.28 1.83
N MET A 53 -11.63 18.26 2.53
CA MET A 53 -12.29 18.45 3.81
C MET A 53 -11.23 18.86 4.83
N LEU A 54 -11.20 20.14 5.16
CA LEU A 54 -10.41 20.69 6.25
C LEU A 54 -11.20 20.64 7.56
N LEU A 55 -10.51 20.76 8.69
CA LEU A 55 -11.18 20.98 9.97
C LEU A 55 -12.05 22.24 9.89
N ALA A 56 -13.34 22.09 10.19
CA ALA A 56 -14.27 23.21 10.24
C ALA A 56 -13.85 24.17 11.36
N LYS A 57 -13.76 25.47 11.07
CA LYS A 57 -13.62 26.48 12.13
C LYS A 57 -14.98 26.68 12.79
N THR A 58 -15.07 26.34 14.08
CA THR A 58 -16.29 26.60 14.86
C THR A 58 -16.37 28.07 15.26
N GLY A 59 -17.41 28.75 14.78
CA GLY A 59 -17.77 30.09 15.25
C GLY A 59 -18.44 30.03 16.62
N LYS A 60 -18.13 30.97 17.51
CA LYS A 60 -18.78 31.11 18.83
C LYS A 60 -19.69 32.33 18.93
N THR A 61 -19.85 33.05 17.84
CA THR A 61 -20.53 34.34 17.79
C THR A 61 -21.64 34.31 16.75
N TRP A 62 -22.78 34.87 17.14
CA TRP A 62 -23.95 35.08 16.31
C TRP A 62 -24.69 36.30 16.86
N SER A 63 -25.11 37.21 15.99
CA SER A 63 -26.00 38.31 16.37
C SER A 63 -27.25 38.29 15.49
N GLN A 64 -28.34 38.88 16.01
CA GLN A 64 -29.58 38.98 15.26
C GLN A 64 -29.49 40.02 14.13
N GLU A 65 -28.70 41.09 14.31
CA GLU A 65 -28.51 42.12 13.28
C GLU A 65 -27.55 41.68 12.16
N ASP A 66 -26.45 41.00 12.50
CA ASP A 66 -25.36 40.69 11.56
C ASP A 66 -25.25 39.20 11.19
N GLY A 67 -26.01 38.33 11.86
CA GLY A 67 -26.02 36.89 11.61
C GLY A 67 -24.74 36.16 12.09
N ILE A 68 -24.39 35.09 11.38
CA ILE A 68 -23.12 34.37 11.61
C ILE A 68 -22.00 35.17 10.92
N PRO A 69 -20.94 35.58 11.63
CA PRO A 69 -19.83 36.29 11.02
C PRO A 69 -19.21 35.48 9.89
N VAL A 70 -18.94 36.14 8.76
CA VAL A 70 -18.21 35.52 7.65
C VAL A 70 -16.80 35.19 8.12
N THR A 71 -16.46 33.91 8.12
CA THR A 71 -15.10 33.43 8.41
C THR A 71 -14.34 33.22 7.11
N ASP A 72 -13.01 33.19 7.20
CA ASP A 72 -12.09 32.78 6.14
C ASP A 72 -12.04 31.24 5.94
N SER A 73 -13.10 30.53 6.36
CA SER A 73 -13.18 29.07 6.25
C SER A 73 -13.47 28.69 4.80
N HIS A 74 -12.42 28.38 4.05
CA HIS A 74 -12.53 27.88 2.69
C HIS A 74 -11.88 26.50 2.58
N GLU A 75 -12.44 25.64 1.74
CA GLU A 75 -11.81 24.38 1.38
C GLU A 75 -10.52 24.66 0.60
N LYS A 76 -9.49 23.85 0.84
CA LYS A 76 -8.25 23.89 0.06
C LYS A 76 -8.46 23.00 -1.16
N VAL A 77 -8.19 23.49 -2.36
CA VAL A 77 -8.17 22.65 -3.55
C VAL A 77 -6.77 22.10 -3.73
N VAL A 78 -6.64 20.79 -3.88
CA VAL A 78 -5.36 20.12 -4.17
C VAL A 78 -5.46 19.36 -5.48
N GLU A 79 -4.36 19.40 -6.22
CA GLU A 79 -4.19 18.63 -7.43
C GLU A 79 -3.64 17.23 -7.10
N VAL A 80 -4.27 16.21 -7.65
CA VAL A 80 -3.84 14.81 -7.57
C VAL A 80 -3.61 14.30 -8.99
N GLU A 81 -2.40 13.81 -9.29
CA GLU A 81 -2.08 13.19 -10.58
C GLU A 81 -2.44 11.71 -10.56
N LEU A 82 -3.22 11.26 -11.55
CA LEU A 82 -3.57 9.86 -11.74
C LEU A 82 -2.38 9.10 -12.35
N ASN A 83 -1.43 8.70 -11.52
CA ASN A 83 -0.14 8.18 -11.93
C ASN A 83 0.06 6.68 -11.70
N GLN A 84 -0.93 5.99 -11.15
CA GLN A 84 -0.95 4.54 -10.99
C GLN A 84 -2.04 3.93 -11.89
N ILE A 85 -1.71 2.85 -12.59
CA ILE A 85 -2.62 2.11 -13.47
C ILE A 85 -2.78 0.70 -12.92
N PHE A 86 -4.01 0.20 -12.90
CA PHE A 86 -4.28 -1.22 -12.69
C PHE A 86 -4.90 -1.78 -13.95
N ASN A 87 -4.12 -2.64 -14.63
CA ASN A 87 -4.52 -3.33 -15.84
C ASN A 87 -4.41 -4.84 -15.60
N SER A 88 -5.52 -5.44 -15.20
CA SER A 88 -5.59 -6.88 -14.99
C SER A 88 -6.00 -7.58 -16.27
N HIS A 89 -5.15 -8.48 -16.77
CA HIS A 89 -5.43 -9.31 -17.94
C HIS A 89 -5.54 -10.78 -17.52
N THR A 90 -6.70 -11.38 -17.77
CA THR A 90 -6.85 -12.84 -17.69
C THR A 90 -7.12 -13.40 -19.06
N LYS A 91 -6.61 -14.61 -19.34
CA LYS A 91 -6.83 -15.29 -20.61
C LYS A 91 -7.19 -16.76 -20.34
N ILE A 92 -8.17 -17.29 -21.06
CA ILE A 92 -8.54 -18.70 -21.00
C ILE A 92 -8.57 -19.30 -22.41
N ASP A 93 -7.92 -20.46 -22.56
CA ASP A 93 -8.00 -21.24 -23.78
C ASP A 93 -9.46 -21.66 -24.02
N LYS A 94 -9.95 -21.53 -25.26
CA LYS A 94 -11.28 -21.99 -25.68
C LYS A 94 -11.50 -23.48 -25.44
N ALA A 95 -10.43 -24.28 -25.40
CA ALA A 95 -10.49 -25.71 -25.08
C ALA A 95 -10.71 -25.98 -23.59
N ASN A 96 -10.32 -25.06 -22.72
CA ASN A 96 -10.48 -25.17 -21.27
C ASN A 96 -11.83 -24.56 -20.87
N VAL A 97 -12.90 -25.35 -21.00
CA VAL A 97 -14.23 -24.96 -20.55
C VAL A 97 -14.33 -25.22 -19.03
N PRO A 98 -14.47 -24.18 -18.19
CA PRO A 98 -14.70 -24.39 -16.76
C PRO A 98 -16.00 -25.16 -16.56
N ALA A 99 -16.03 -26.05 -15.56
CA ALA A 99 -17.22 -26.84 -15.24
C ALA A 99 -18.45 -25.97 -14.94
N ASP A 100 -18.23 -24.78 -14.36
CA ASP A 100 -19.20 -23.71 -14.25
C ASP A 100 -18.54 -22.36 -14.63
N PRO A 101 -18.90 -21.77 -15.78
CA PRO A 101 -18.41 -20.46 -16.21
C PRO A 101 -18.72 -19.32 -15.23
N SER A 102 -19.86 -19.37 -14.53
CA SER A 102 -20.29 -18.28 -13.63
C SER A 102 -19.43 -18.25 -12.36
N THR A 103 -19.25 -19.41 -11.74
CA THR A 103 -18.38 -19.55 -10.55
C THR A 103 -16.92 -19.22 -10.89
N TRP A 104 -16.43 -19.63 -12.06
CA TRP A 104 -15.08 -19.30 -12.50
C TRP A 104 -14.88 -17.78 -12.69
N ALA A 105 -15.80 -17.11 -13.39
CA ALA A 105 -15.74 -15.67 -13.62
C ALA A 105 -15.76 -14.89 -12.30
N GLY A 106 -16.66 -15.25 -11.37
CA GLY A 106 -16.73 -14.62 -10.04
C GLY A 106 -15.44 -14.82 -9.21
N ASN A 107 -14.88 -16.03 -9.19
CA ASN A 107 -13.61 -16.28 -8.48
C ASN A 107 -12.44 -15.51 -9.09
N LYS A 108 -12.41 -15.35 -10.42
CA LYS A 108 -11.40 -14.56 -11.11
C LYS A 108 -11.55 -13.07 -10.81
N ALA A 109 -12.76 -12.53 -10.86
CA ALA A 109 -13.05 -11.16 -10.43
C ALA A 109 -12.49 -10.89 -9.04
N LYS A 110 -12.84 -11.74 -8.07
CA LYS A 110 -12.37 -11.64 -6.68
C LYS A 110 -10.85 -11.68 -6.55
N THR A 111 -10.18 -12.51 -7.36
CA THR A 111 -8.72 -12.63 -7.33
C THR A 111 -8.04 -11.38 -7.86
N ILE A 112 -8.52 -10.86 -8.99
CA ILE A 112 -8.04 -9.62 -9.61
C ILE A 112 -8.19 -8.46 -8.61
N THR A 113 -9.39 -8.29 -8.07
CA THR A 113 -9.70 -7.25 -7.08
C THR A 113 -8.83 -7.34 -5.82
N LEU A 114 -8.49 -8.55 -5.36
CA LEU A 114 -7.56 -8.72 -4.24
C LEU A 114 -6.13 -8.27 -4.59
N GLN A 115 -5.65 -8.55 -5.79
CA GLN A 115 -4.31 -8.15 -6.25
C GLN A 115 -4.23 -6.62 -6.40
N GLU A 116 -5.21 -6.02 -7.06
CA GLU A 116 -5.32 -4.57 -7.23
C GLU A 116 -5.37 -3.86 -5.87
N GLY A 117 -6.14 -4.39 -4.91
CA GLY A 117 -6.18 -3.86 -3.55
C GLY A 117 -4.83 -3.90 -2.82
N GLN A 118 -4.04 -4.97 -2.99
CA GLN A 118 -2.71 -5.10 -2.37
C GLN A 118 -1.67 -4.14 -2.96
N GLU A 119 -1.70 -3.98 -4.28
CA GLU A 119 -0.82 -3.05 -4.97
C GLU A 119 -1.20 -1.60 -4.62
N LEU A 120 -2.50 -1.29 -4.54
CA LEU A 120 -3.00 0.00 -4.11
C LEU A 120 -2.66 0.32 -2.64
N ASP A 121 -2.70 -0.67 -1.76
CA ASP A 121 -2.22 -0.54 -0.37
C ASP A 121 -0.74 -0.16 -0.33
N THR A 122 0.07 -0.82 -1.15
CA THR A 122 1.51 -0.54 -1.25
C THR A 122 1.76 0.87 -1.77
N TYR A 123 1.05 1.26 -2.83
CA TYR A 123 1.09 2.60 -3.39
C TYR A 123 0.69 3.68 -2.37
N THR A 124 -0.39 3.44 -1.63
CA THR A 124 -0.90 4.34 -0.57
C THR A 124 0.13 4.56 0.52
N LEU A 125 0.67 3.48 1.08
CA LEU A 125 1.68 3.57 2.15
C LEU A 125 2.95 4.27 1.66
N LYS A 126 3.37 4.01 0.42
CA LYS A 126 4.54 4.67 -0.18
C LYS A 126 4.33 6.17 -0.29
N ALA A 127 3.19 6.62 -0.82
CA ALA A 127 2.87 8.04 -0.92
C ALA A 127 2.83 8.73 0.46
N ILE A 128 2.27 8.06 1.47
CA ILE A 128 2.27 8.56 2.85
C ILE A 128 3.70 8.67 3.40
N ALA A 129 4.53 7.64 3.22
CA ALA A 129 5.91 7.63 3.69
C ALA A 129 6.81 8.68 3.01
N GLU A 130 6.58 8.94 1.73
CA GLU A 130 7.26 9.99 0.97
C GLU A 130 6.81 11.40 1.40
N GLY A 131 5.58 11.55 1.88
CA GLY A 131 5.04 12.83 2.38
C GLY A 131 5.37 13.14 3.85
N VAL A 132 6.13 12.30 4.55
CA VAL A 132 6.62 12.57 5.90
C VAL A 132 7.51 13.81 5.89
N SER A 133 7.05 14.91 6.47
CA SER A 133 7.83 16.16 6.55
C SER A 133 8.67 16.27 7.82
N LYS A 134 8.25 15.63 8.91
CA LYS A 134 8.93 15.67 10.20
C LYS A 134 9.30 14.29 10.66
N LYS A 135 10.56 14.15 11.04
CA LYS A 135 11.09 12.95 11.66
C LYS A 135 11.36 13.24 13.14
N ILE A 136 10.86 12.36 14.00
CA ILE A 136 11.20 12.36 15.42
C ILE A 136 11.92 11.05 15.76
N THR A 137 12.70 11.08 16.82
CA THR A 137 13.50 9.93 17.26
C THR A 137 12.70 9.12 18.26
N ALA A 138 12.55 7.81 18.03
CA ALA A 138 11.96 6.93 19.04
C ALA A 138 12.96 6.67 20.20
N PRO A 139 12.45 6.32 21.39
CA PRO A 139 13.26 5.75 22.45
C PRO A 139 14.02 4.50 21.95
N ALA A 140 15.22 4.28 22.49
CA ALA A 140 16.05 3.12 22.11
C ALA A 140 15.34 1.78 22.35
N GLU A 141 14.45 1.71 23.34
CA GLU A 141 13.57 0.57 23.61
C GLU A 141 12.14 1.04 23.85
N LEU A 142 11.17 0.38 23.21
CA LEU A 142 9.74 0.52 23.47
C LEU A 142 9.31 -0.56 24.46
N ASN A 143 9.13 -0.17 25.72
CA ASN A 143 8.61 -1.00 26.80
C ASN A 143 7.45 -0.27 27.49
N LYS A 144 6.87 -0.87 28.55
CA LYS A 144 5.69 -0.31 29.23
C LYS A 144 5.94 1.09 29.79
N ASP A 145 7.17 1.38 30.23
CA ASP A 145 7.51 2.64 30.87
C ASP A 145 7.85 3.71 29.83
N THR A 146 8.55 3.35 28.74
CA THR A 146 8.96 4.30 27.69
C THR A 146 7.88 4.62 26.67
N ILE A 147 6.90 3.73 26.48
CA ILE A 147 5.88 3.93 25.45
C ILE A 147 4.89 5.03 25.83
N VAL A 148 4.55 5.18 27.11
CA VAL A 148 3.63 6.24 27.57
C VAL A 148 4.27 7.61 27.36
N ASP A 149 5.54 7.76 27.77
CA ASP A 149 6.32 8.98 27.58
C ASP A 149 6.44 9.33 26.09
N PHE A 150 6.65 8.32 25.25
CA PHE A 150 6.75 8.49 23.81
C PHE A 150 5.44 8.93 23.15
N PHE A 151 4.30 8.37 23.53
CA PHE A 151 3.00 8.84 23.01
C PHE A 151 2.70 10.27 23.48
N THR A 152 3.15 10.66 24.68
CA THR A 152 3.04 12.04 25.18
C THR A 152 3.91 13.01 24.37
N GLU A 153 5.12 12.60 23.97
CA GLU A 153 5.98 13.38 23.07
C GLU A 153 5.34 13.50 21.67
N LEU A 154 4.80 12.41 21.14
CA LEU A 154 4.10 12.40 19.85
C LEU A 154 2.86 13.30 19.86
N GLU A 155 2.13 13.34 20.98
CA GLU A 155 0.98 14.21 21.19
C GLU A 155 1.40 15.69 21.17
N SER A 156 2.48 16.02 21.88
CA SER A 156 3.05 17.38 21.89
C SER A 156 3.46 17.83 20.48
N GLU A 157 4.12 16.98 19.71
CA GLU A 157 4.53 17.28 18.33
C GLU A 157 3.33 17.37 17.36
N ALA A 158 2.24 16.63 17.60
CA ALA A 158 1.00 16.75 16.85
C ALA A 158 0.31 18.10 17.11
N GLU A 159 0.25 18.54 18.37
CA GLU A 159 -0.30 19.85 18.75
C GLU A 159 0.46 21.00 18.10
N GLU A 160 1.80 20.95 18.07
CA GLU A 160 2.62 21.94 17.36
C GLU A 160 2.28 22.03 15.86
N ARG A 161 1.82 20.91 15.28
CA ARG A 161 1.36 20.78 13.88
C ARG A 161 -0.12 21.04 13.70
N LYS A 162 -0.82 21.47 14.75
CA LYS A 162 -2.23 21.89 14.74
C LYS A 162 -3.20 20.75 14.42
N TYR A 163 -2.92 19.54 14.89
CA TYR A 163 -3.87 18.44 14.87
C TYR A 163 -3.85 17.65 16.18
N SER A 164 -4.97 16.99 16.51
CA SER A 164 -5.06 16.09 17.67
C SER A 164 -4.55 14.70 17.30
N LEU A 165 -3.68 14.12 18.12
CA LEU A 165 -3.17 12.77 17.89
C LEU A 165 -4.26 11.70 18.07
N GLU A 166 -5.25 11.93 18.92
CA GLU A 166 -6.39 11.01 19.14
C GLU A 166 -7.21 10.80 17.85
N ASP A 167 -7.36 11.86 17.06
CA ASP A 167 -8.09 11.85 15.78
C ASP A 167 -7.21 11.36 14.61
N ALA A 168 -5.92 11.10 14.85
CA ALA A 168 -4.97 10.69 13.83
C ALA A 168 -4.98 9.18 13.60
N ILE A 169 -4.53 8.78 12.40
CA ILE A 169 -4.22 7.38 12.09
C ILE A 169 -2.73 7.19 12.33
N ILE A 170 -2.39 6.27 13.23
CA ILE A 170 -1.01 5.94 13.55
C ILE A 170 -0.66 4.59 12.91
N PHE A 171 0.08 4.61 11.82
CA PHE A 171 0.67 3.41 11.25
C PHE A 171 1.86 2.96 12.08
N ILE A 172 1.91 1.68 12.44
CA ILE A 172 3.04 1.06 13.11
C ILE A 172 3.56 -0.14 12.35
N SER A 173 4.87 -0.38 12.42
CA SER A 173 5.47 -1.59 11.87
C SER A 173 5.02 -2.84 12.66
N PRO A 174 5.04 -4.05 12.05
CA PRO A 174 4.75 -5.29 12.76
C PRO A 174 5.71 -5.53 13.94
N LYS A 175 6.95 -5.03 13.85
CA LYS A 175 7.95 -5.08 14.93
C LYS A 175 7.47 -4.29 16.15
N VAL A 176 7.05 -3.05 15.94
CA VAL A 176 6.48 -2.19 17.00
C VAL A 176 5.24 -2.84 17.61
N ARG A 177 4.34 -3.39 16.79
CA ARG A 177 3.15 -4.10 17.29
C ARG A 177 3.54 -5.24 18.25
N ASN A 178 4.54 -6.01 17.90
CA ASN A 178 5.02 -7.10 18.74
C ASN A 178 5.64 -6.58 20.05
N MET A 179 6.29 -5.42 20.04
CA MET A 179 6.79 -4.77 21.27
C MET A 179 5.64 -4.33 22.17
N ILE A 180 4.60 -3.69 21.62
CA ILE A 180 3.37 -3.30 22.34
C ILE A 180 2.72 -4.51 23.02
N ILE A 181 2.55 -5.62 22.29
CA ILE A 181 1.97 -6.86 22.82
C ILE A 181 2.85 -7.43 23.96
N LYS A 182 4.18 -7.45 23.79
CA LYS A 182 5.11 -7.92 24.82
C LYS A 182 5.11 -7.04 26.07
N ALA A 183 4.90 -5.74 25.89
CA ALA A 183 4.76 -4.78 26.99
C ALA A 183 3.44 -4.95 27.78
N LYS A 184 2.52 -5.83 27.33
CA LYS A 184 1.21 -6.11 27.94
C LYS A 184 0.35 -4.86 28.10
N LEU A 185 0.38 -4.00 27.11
CA LEU A 185 -0.48 -2.82 27.06
C LEU A 185 -1.91 -3.23 26.69
N GLU A 186 -2.88 -2.49 27.23
CA GLU A 186 -4.27 -2.68 26.85
C GLU A 186 -4.44 -2.34 25.37
N CYS A 187 -4.99 -3.29 24.62
CA CYS A 187 -5.23 -3.18 23.19
C CYS A 187 -6.68 -3.57 22.93
N VAL A 188 -7.49 -2.66 22.39
CA VAL A 188 -8.87 -2.94 22.00
C VAL A 188 -8.97 -2.93 20.48
N ASP A 189 -9.35 -4.07 19.93
CA ASP A 189 -9.44 -4.24 18.48
C ASP A 189 -10.84 -3.91 17.97
N ARG A 190 -10.92 -3.06 16.92
CA ARG A 190 -12.16 -2.72 16.23
C ARG A 190 -11.99 -2.88 14.72
N ASN A 191 -13.00 -3.41 14.05
CA ASN A 191 -13.05 -3.42 12.59
C ASN A 191 -13.74 -2.14 12.12
N VAL A 192 -13.21 -1.49 11.09
CA VAL A 192 -13.90 -0.36 10.46
C VAL A 192 -14.98 -0.91 9.54
N GLU A 193 -16.20 -0.41 9.67
CA GLU A 193 -17.36 -0.86 8.90
C GLU A 193 -17.06 -0.82 7.39
N ASN A 194 -17.44 -1.89 6.67
CA ASN A 194 -17.22 -2.02 5.22
C ASN A 194 -15.75 -2.02 4.75
N THR A 195 -14.78 -2.23 5.65
CA THR A 195 -13.37 -2.39 5.29
C THR A 195 -12.77 -3.68 5.87
N SER A 196 -11.61 -4.10 5.38
CA SER A 196 -10.82 -5.18 5.98
C SER A 196 -9.81 -4.69 7.02
N VAL A 197 -9.87 -3.41 7.40
CA VAL A 197 -8.94 -2.78 8.33
C VAL A 197 -9.33 -3.11 9.76
N LYS A 198 -8.30 -3.48 10.51
CA LYS A 198 -8.36 -3.63 11.96
C LYS A 198 -7.62 -2.47 12.59
N ILE A 199 -8.38 -1.59 13.26
CA ILE A 199 -7.82 -0.53 14.10
C ILE A 199 -7.68 -1.11 15.50
N THR A 200 -6.47 -1.04 16.04
CA THR A 200 -6.19 -1.37 17.43
C THR A 200 -6.07 -0.07 18.20
N GLU A 201 -6.91 0.11 19.21
CA GLU A 201 -6.79 1.21 20.16
C GLU A 201 -5.68 0.87 21.15
N VAL A 202 -4.64 1.71 21.21
CA VAL A 202 -3.51 1.59 22.15
C VAL A 202 -3.43 2.88 22.94
N LEU A 203 -3.64 2.82 24.26
CA LEU A 203 -3.65 4.00 25.14
C LEU A 203 -4.62 5.12 24.69
N GLY A 204 -5.74 4.75 24.04
CA GLY A 204 -6.72 5.71 23.49
C GLY A 204 -6.45 6.15 22.04
N TYR A 205 -5.32 5.75 21.45
CA TYR A 205 -4.94 6.15 20.09
C TYR A 205 -5.26 5.09 19.04
N ASN A 206 -5.68 5.54 17.85
CA ASN A 206 -6.02 4.69 16.72
C ASN A 206 -4.77 4.20 15.98
N VAL A 207 -4.41 2.94 16.17
CA VAL A 207 -3.22 2.33 15.59
C VAL A 207 -3.57 1.31 14.51
N VAL A 208 -2.87 1.39 13.38
CA VAL A 208 -2.99 0.46 12.24
C VAL A 208 -1.65 -0.20 11.97
N VAL A 209 -1.64 -1.52 11.95
CA VAL A 209 -0.41 -2.28 11.68
C VAL A 209 -0.21 -2.37 10.17
N ALA A 210 0.91 -1.84 9.68
CA ALA A 210 1.24 -1.80 8.26
C ALA A 210 2.73 -2.12 8.02
N PRO A 211 3.12 -2.65 6.84
CA PRO A 211 4.51 -2.98 6.54
C PRO A 211 5.39 -1.74 6.24
N ILE A 212 5.19 -0.63 6.97
CA ILE A 212 5.89 0.65 6.77
C ILE A 212 7.40 0.59 7.07
N HIS A 213 7.88 -0.44 7.78
CA HIS A 213 9.31 -0.70 7.97
C HIS A 213 10.03 -0.93 6.64
N LYS A 214 9.35 -1.52 5.64
CA LYS A 214 9.88 -1.67 4.28
C LYS A 214 10.07 -0.32 3.57
N LEU A 215 9.40 0.71 4.07
CA LEU A 215 9.48 2.10 3.59
C LEU A 215 10.38 2.97 4.48
N GLY A 216 11.11 2.35 5.43
CA GLY A 216 12.07 3.04 6.29
C GLY A 216 11.49 3.66 7.57
N TYR A 217 10.24 3.35 7.93
CA TYR A 217 9.59 3.90 9.13
C TYR A 217 9.06 2.82 10.08
N ASP A 218 9.27 3.01 11.38
CA ASP A 218 8.65 2.20 12.42
C ASP A 218 7.29 2.77 12.85
N PHE A 219 7.11 4.09 12.74
CA PHE A 219 5.82 4.77 12.92
C PHE A 219 5.60 5.83 11.86
N ILE A 220 4.34 6.03 11.45
CA ILE A 220 3.89 7.22 10.74
C ILE A 220 2.55 7.65 11.32
N ALA A 221 2.43 8.88 11.78
CA ALA A 221 1.18 9.46 12.27
C ALA A 221 0.74 10.61 11.35
N LEU A 222 -0.52 10.58 10.94
CA LEU A 222 -1.15 11.66 10.19
C LEU A 222 -2.66 11.72 10.45
N PRO A 223 -3.25 12.91 10.46
CA PRO A 223 -4.70 13.02 10.53
C PRO A 223 -5.34 12.63 9.18
N PRO A 224 -6.57 12.08 9.16
CA PRO A 224 -7.22 11.63 7.92
C PRO A 224 -7.29 12.68 6.81
N GLN A 225 -7.40 13.96 7.17
CA GLN A 225 -7.45 15.06 6.20
C GLN A 225 -6.11 15.37 5.52
N ALA A 226 -4.97 14.92 6.07
CA ALA A 226 -3.65 15.22 5.52
C ALA A 226 -3.34 14.44 4.24
N TYR A 227 -4.06 13.34 3.99
CA TYR A 227 -3.91 12.50 2.80
C TYR A 227 -5.13 12.63 1.90
N ALA A 228 -4.89 12.51 0.60
CA ALA A 228 -5.85 12.72 -0.46
C ALA A 228 -5.66 11.62 -1.51
N TRP A 229 -6.74 11.03 -2.00
CA TRP A 229 -6.68 10.05 -3.08
C TRP A 229 -7.81 10.21 -4.08
N ALA A 230 -7.54 9.85 -5.33
CA ALA A 230 -8.47 9.95 -6.43
C ALA A 230 -8.48 8.65 -7.25
N LEU A 231 -9.67 8.29 -7.71
CA LEU A 231 -9.94 7.20 -8.62
C LEU A 231 -10.67 7.74 -9.84
N ALA A 232 -10.13 7.46 -11.03
CA ALA A 232 -10.87 7.63 -12.27
C ALA A 232 -10.98 6.31 -13.01
N ILE A 233 -12.21 6.03 -13.44
CA ILE A 233 -12.53 4.84 -14.22
C ILE A 233 -12.53 5.25 -15.70
N HIS A 234 -11.58 4.72 -16.47
CA HIS A 234 -11.43 5.07 -17.88
C HIS A 234 -12.39 4.30 -18.78
N THR A 235 -12.43 2.98 -18.59
CA THR A 235 -13.34 2.08 -19.28
C THR A 235 -13.95 1.16 -18.26
N GLU A 236 -15.25 0.91 -18.38
CA GLU A 236 -15.90 -0.15 -17.62
C GLU A 236 -15.19 -1.49 -17.85
N LEU A 237 -15.25 -2.36 -16.85
CA LEU A 237 -14.76 -3.73 -16.93
C LEU A 237 -15.38 -4.44 -18.15
N GLN A 238 -14.55 -4.78 -19.14
CA GLN A 238 -15.00 -5.37 -20.40
C GLN A 238 -14.25 -6.68 -20.68
N SER A 239 -15.01 -7.74 -20.95
CA SER A 239 -14.48 -8.97 -21.54
C SER A 239 -14.67 -8.96 -23.06
N TYR A 240 -13.61 -9.33 -23.79
CA TYR A 240 -13.58 -9.41 -25.25
C TYR A 240 -12.76 -10.61 -25.72
N GLU A 241 -12.93 -11.02 -26.98
CA GLU A 241 -12.05 -12.03 -27.60
C GLU A 241 -10.71 -11.39 -27.97
N TYR A 242 -9.62 -11.87 -27.40
CA TYR A 242 -8.27 -11.38 -27.64
C TYR A 242 -7.89 -11.64 -29.10
N THR A 243 -7.49 -10.59 -29.83
CA THR A 243 -7.28 -10.65 -31.28
C THR A 243 -5.82 -10.60 -31.71
N GLN A 244 -4.87 -10.67 -30.78
CA GLN A 244 -3.45 -10.45 -31.06
C GLN A 244 -2.53 -11.52 -30.44
N GLY A 245 -1.35 -11.73 -31.02
CA GLY A 245 -0.29 -12.60 -30.48
C GLY A 245 -0.66 -14.10 -30.38
N ASN A 246 0.05 -14.84 -29.53
CA ASN A 246 -0.14 -16.29 -29.34
C ASN A 246 -1.45 -16.68 -28.63
N PHE A 247 -2.26 -15.69 -28.25
CA PHE A 247 -3.49 -15.88 -27.48
C PHE A 247 -4.74 -15.49 -28.28
N ILE A 248 -4.60 -15.39 -29.61
CA ILE A 248 -5.73 -15.12 -30.52
C ILE A 248 -6.87 -16.10 -30.24
N GLY A 249 -8.05 -15.56 -30.02
CA GLY A 249 -9.27 -16.32 -29.77
C GLY A 249 -9.55 -16.63 -28.30
N GLN A 250 -8.68 -16.28 -27.36
CA GLN A 250 -8.96 -16.45 -25.92
C GLN A 250 -9.84 -15.30 -25.41
N ILE A 251 -10.67 -15.55 -24.38
CA ILE A 251 -11.43 -14.47 -23.73
C ILE A 251 -10.48 -13.70 -22.82
N ALA A 252 -10.39 -12.38 -23.04
CA ALA A 252 -9.64 -11.45 -22.23
C ALA A 252 -10.58 -10.50 -21.49
N THR A 253 -10.30 -10.24 -20.22
CA THR A 253 -10.98 -9.21 -19.43
C THR A 253 -10.00 -8.08 -19.15
N VAL A 254 -10.42 -6.83 -19.32
CA VAL A 254 -9.60 -5.64 -19.04
C VAL A 254 -10.39 -4.67 -18.17
N VAL A 255 -9.71 -4.15 -17.15
CA VAL A 255 -10.09 -2.98 -16.36
C VAL A 255 -9.02 -1.93 -16.61
N ASN A 256 -9.42 -0.68 -16.86
CA ASN A 256 -8.50 0.45 -16.86
C ASN A 256 -8.97 1.43 -15.80
N GLU A 257 -8.40 1.29 -14.61
CA GLU A 257 -8.59 2.23 -13.51
C GLU A 257 -7.30 3.00 -13.27
N PHE A 258 -7.43 4.30 -13.06
CA PHE A 258 -6.32 5.19 -12.77
C PHE A 258 -6.46 5.77 -11.37
N TYR A 259 -5.37 5.69 -10.63
CA TYR A 259 -5.31 6.10 -9.24
C TYR A 259 -4.27 7.18 -9.07
N GLY A 260 -4.57 8.11 -8.19
CA GLY A 260 -3.64 9.12 -7.76
C GLY A 260 -3.74 9.28 -6.26
N SER A 261 -2.61 9.61 -5.64
CA SER A 261 -2.57 9.98 -4.24
C SER A 261 -1.64 11.16 -4.01
N ASN A 262 -1.92 11.90 -2.95
CA ASN A 262 -1.13 13.05 -2.55
C ASN A 262 -1.21 13.24 -1.03
N VAL A 263 -0.08 13.54 -0.39
CA VAL A 263 -0.08 14.07 0.97
C VAL A 263 -0.29 15.58 0.86
N ALA A 264 -1.54 16.00 1.03
CA ALA A 264 -1.99 17.37 0.82
C ALA A 264 -1.57 18.35 1.92
N MET A 265 -1.27 17.84 3.12
CA MET A 265 -0.76 18.58 4.28
C MET A 265 0.47 17.87 4.84
N PRO A 266 1.60 17.86 4.10
CA PRO A 266 2.80 17.16 4.54
C PRO A 266 3.29 17.67 5.90
N GLU A 267 3.04 18.94 6.23
CA GLU A 267 3.32 19.55 7.52
C GLU A 267 2.61 18.87 8.71
N MET A 268 1.53 18.10 8.48
CA MET A 268 0.82 17.35 9.51
C MET A 268 1.26 15.88 9.60
N VAL A 269 2.25 15.45 8.81
CA VAL A 269 2.72 14.06 8.80
C VAL A 269 4.01 13.94 9.60
N ILE A 270 3.94 13.16 10.68
CA ILE A 270 5.08 12.81 11.54
C ILE A 270 5.49 11.37 11.22
N GLY A 271 6.79 11.14 11.05
CA GLY A 271 7.34 9.81 10.87
C GLY A 271 8.47 9.53 11.84
N ILE A 272 8.68 8.25 12.12
CA ILE A 272 9.73 7.78 13.01
C ILE A 272 10.50 6.75 12.23
N PRO A 273 11.74 7.08 11.81
CA PRO A 273 12.50 6.18 10.99
C PRO A 273 12.79 4.90 11.77
N VAL A 274 12.95 3.80 11.05
CA VAL A 274 13.51 2.58 11.66
C VAL A 274 14.84 2.98 12.28
N ALA A 275 15.03 2.70 13.57
CA ALA A 275 16.30 2.97 14.23
C ALA A 275 17.41 2.29 13.42
N ASP A 276 18.52 3.01 13.14
CA ASP A 276 19.68 2.50 12.41
C ASP A 276 20.34 1.33 13.16
N THR A 277 19.67 0.18 13.20
CA THR A 277 20.27 -1.10 13.54
C THR A 277 20.91 -1.58 12.24
N GLY A 278 22.15 -1.15 11.99
CA GLY A 278 22.95 -1.42 10.80
C GLY A 278 23.26 -2.90 10.51
N ASN A 279 22.25 -3.77 10.50
CA ASN A 279 22.36 -5.21 10.23
C ASN A 279 21.08 -5.84 9.64
N GLU A 280 19.92 -5.17 9.63
CA GLU A 280 18.69 -5.75 9.04
C GLU A 280 18.56 -5.49 7.54
N SER A 281 18.97 -4.31 7.03
CA SER A 281 18.88 -3.99 5.60
C SER A 281 19.68 -4.93 4.70
N PHE A 282 20.79 -5.51 5.19
CA PHE A 282 21.59 -6.46 4.42
C PHE A 282 20.92 -7.83 4.29
N LYS A 283 20.20 -8.28 5.32
CA LYS A 283 19.50 -9.57 5.28
C LYS A 283 18.24 -9.48 4.44
N ASP A 284 17.51 -8.39 4.54
CA ASP A 284 16.30 -8.17 3.74
C ASP A 284 16.67 -7.97 2.26
N ASN A 285 17.71 -7.18 1.95
CA ASN A 285 18.25 -7.08 0.59
C ASN A 285 18.77 -8.43 0.06
N LEU A 286 19.37 -9.27 0.92
CA LEU A 286 19.84 -10.60 0.54
C LEU A 286 18.67 -11.54 0.23
N ILE A 287 17.59 -11.48 1.02
CA ILE A 287 16.38 -12.28 0.80
C ILE A 287 15.70 -11.83 -0.50
N GLU A 288 15.49 -10.53 -0.68
CA GLU A 288 14.87 -9.96 -1.88
C GLU A 288 15.69 -10.26 -3.14
N THR A 289 17.02 -10.14 -3.07
CA THR A 289 17.90 -10.47 -4.19
C THR A 289 17.86 -11.98 -4.52
N LYS A 290 17.77 -12.85 -3.50
CA LYS A 290 17.63 -14.31 -3.69
C LYS A 290 16.27 -14.69 -4.27
N GLU A 291 15.20 -14.02 -3.85
CA GLU A 291 13.86 -14.21 -4.42
C GLU A 291 13.81 -13.77 -5.87
N ARG A 292 14.43 -12.64 -6.22
CA ARG A 292 14.54 -12.17 -7.61
C ARG A 292 15.34 -13.12 -8.49
N ILE A 293 16.46 -13.68 -7.99
CA ILE A 293 17.22 -14.72 -8.72
C ILE A 293 16.34 -15.95 -8.97
N LYS A 294 15.54 -16.36 -7.98
CA LYS A 294 14.62 -17.50 -8.12
C LYS A 294 13.51 -17.24 -9.14
N GLU A 295 13.00 -16.01 -9.22
CA GLU A 295 12.06 -15.60 -10.27
C GLU A 295 12.70 -15.66 -11.66
N LEU A 296 13.93 -15.15 -11.82
CA LEU A 296 14.67 -15.21 -13.08
C LEU A 296 14.99 -16.67 -13.48
N GLU A 297 15.30 -17.53 -12.52
CA GLU A 297 15.48 -18.97 -12.74
C GLU A 297 14.19 -19.66 -13.19
N ASN A 298 13.06 -19.31 -12.59
CA ASN A 298 11.76 -19.79 -13.02
C ASN A 298 11.41 -19.28 -14.42
N LEU A 299 11.70 -18.03 -14.75
CA LEU A 299 11.49 -17.47 -16.10
C LEU A 299 12.35 -18.20 -17.15
N LEU A 300 13.62 -18.49 -16.84
CA LEU A 300 14.51 -19.27 -17.71
C LEU A 300 14.06 -20.73 -17.84
N ALA A 301 13.49 -21.32 -16.78
CA ALA A 301 12.95 -22.68 -16.81
C ALA A 301 11.68 -22.76 -17.66
N ILE A 302 10.74 -21.82 -17.46
CA ILE A 302 9.51 -21.69 -18.26
C ILE A 302 9.85 -21.42 -19.73
N ALA A 303 10.92 -20.65 -20.00
CA ALA A 303 11.38 -20.38 -21.36
C ALA A 303 12.06 -21.56 -22.07
N LYS A 304 12.39 -22.62 -21.33
CA LYS A 304 12.89 -23.89 -21.89
C LYS A 304 11.76 -24.87 -22.22
N GLU A 305 10.61 -24.75 -21.54
CA GLU A 305 9.51 -25.71 -21.64
C GLU A 305 8.32 -25.21 -22.47
N ASP A 306 7.89 -23.94 -22.34
CA ASP A 306 6.60 -23.48 -22.90
C ASP A 306 6.60 -22.11 -23.62
N ILE A 307 7.58 -21.21 -23.40
CA ILE A 307 7.61 -19.85 -24.00
C ILE A 307 8.95 -19.59 -24.71
N GLN A 308 8.91 -19.23 -26.00
CA GLN A 308 10.12 -18.77 -26.71
C GLN A 308 10.46 -17.32 -26.31
N LEU A 309 11.26 -17.14 -25.26
CA LEU A 309 12.04 -15.89 -25.11
C LEU A 309 12.97 -15.76 -26.32
N SER A 310 13.07 -14.56 -26.89
CA SER A 310 14.06 -14.25 -27.91
C SER A 310 15.48 -14.42 -27.36
N GLU A 311 16.45 -14.65 -28.24
CA GLU A 311 17.87 -14.81 -27.85
C GLU A 311 18.38 -13.56 -27.11
N GLU A 312 17.87 -12.39 -27.48
CA GLU A 312 18.20 -11.10 -26.85
C GLU A 312 17.61 -10.95 -25.44
N GLU A 313 16.39 -11.46 -25.21
CA GLU A 313 15.76 -11.49 -23.88
C GLU A 313 16.40 -12.52 -22.95
N LYS A 314 16.82 -13.68 -23.48
CA LYS A 314 17.57 -14.69 -22.72
C LYS A 314 18.91 -14.12 -22.23
N ASN A 315 19.63 -13.43 -23.12
CA ASN A 315 20.90 -12.79 -22.76
C ASN A 315 20.71 -11.72 -21.68
N LYS A 316 19.65 -10.87 -21.77
CA LYS A 316 19.35 -9.88 -20.72
C LYS A 316 19.03 -10.50 -19.36
N VAL A 317 18.26 -11.60 -19.35
CA VAL A 317 17.92 -12.31 -18.11
C VAL A 317 19.16 -12.98 -17.50
N GLU A 318 20.05 -13.54 -18.32
CA GLU A 318 21.32 -14.11 -17.85
C GLU A 318 22.30 -13.04 -17.34
N GLU A 319 22.35 -11.87 -17.97
CA GLU A 319 23.13 -10.71 -17.52
C GLU A 319 22.62 -10.18 -16.17
N GLU A 320 21.30 -9.97 -16.02
CA GLU A 320 20.67 -9.55 -14.76
C GLU A 320 20.94 -10.59 -13.66
N LYS A 321 20.82 -11.89 -13.98
CA LYS A 321 21.13 -12.96 -13.04
C LYS A 321 22.60 -12.95 -12.60
N ALA A 322 23.54 -12.75 -13.51
CA ALA A 322 24.96 -12.69 -13.20
C ALA A 322 25.32 -11.50 -12.31
N GLU A 323 24.72 -10.33 -12.57
CA GLU A 323 24.89 -9.14 -11.75
C GLU A 323 24.33 -9.33 -10.32
N LEU A 324 23.14 -9.92 -10.21
CA LEU A 324 22.52 -10.20 -8.92
C LEU A 324 23.28 -11.28 -8.13
N LEU A 325 23.87 -12.28 -8.79
CA LEU A 325 24.73 -13.28 -8.13
C LEU A 325 26.00 -12.64 -7.57
N ALA A 326 26.63 -11.73 -8.30
CA ALA A 326 27.79 -10.97 -7.82
C ALA A 326 27.41 -10.09 -6.61
N LYS A 327 26.22 -9.48 -6.63
CA LYS A 327 25.67 -8.71 -5.52
C LYS A 327 25.42 -9.57 -4.28
N VAL A 328 24.89 -10.78 -4.44
CA VAL A 328 24.71 -11.76 -3.35
C VAL A 328 26.05 -12.13 -2.73
N GLU A 329 27.08 -12.43 -3.54
CA GLU A 329 28.39 -12.80 -3.03
C GLU A 329 29.05 -11.66 -2.23
N SER A 330 28.87 -10.41 -2.67
CA SER A 330 29.30 -9.21 -1.95
C SER A 330 28.58 -9.06 -0.60
N LEU A 331 27.24 -9.19 -0.60
CA LEU A 331 26.41 -9.08 0.60
C LEU A 331 26.73 -10.20 1.61
N GLU A 332 26.98 -11.42 1.15
CA GLU A 332 27.35 -12.55 2.02
C GLU A 332 28.74 -12.35 2.66
N LYS A 333 29.71 -11.79 1.93
CA LYS A 333 31.03 -11.43 2.49
C LYS A 333 30.91 -10.37 3.58
N GLU A 334 30.03 -9.38 3.41
CA GLU A 334 29.77 -8.35 4.43
C GLU A 334 29.07 -8.92 5.67
N VAL A 335 28.10 -9.82 5.49
CA VAL A 335 27.43 -10.52 6.61
C VAL A 335 28.44 -11.33 7.44
N VAL A 336 29.40 -12.00 6.80
CA VAL A 336 30.45 -12.79 7.49
C VAL A 336 31.46 -11.89 8.20
N LYS A 337 31.87 -10.77 7.58
CA LYS A 337 32.79 -9.79 8.18
C LYS A 337 32.17 -9.15 9.43
N ASN A 338 30.89 -8.81 9.39
CA ASN A 338 30.17 -8.24 10.54
C ASN A 338 29.95 -9.25 11.68
N LYS A 339 29.74 -10.54 11.36
CA LYS A 339 29.72 -11.60 12.38
C LYS A 339 31.04 -11.76 13.12
N LYS A 340 32.19 -11.61 12.43
CA LYS A 340 33.52 -11.68 13.06
C LYS A 340 33.81 -10.47 13.96
N ASN A 341 33.41 -9.27 13.54
CA ASN A 341 33.60 -8.05 14.35
C ASN A 341 32.76 -8.05 15.63
N ASN A 342 31.53 -8.59 15.59
CA ASN A 342 30.68 -8.73 16.78
C ASN A 342 31.11 -9.87 17.72
N ALA A 343 31.84 -10.87 17.22
CA ALA A 343 32.41 -11.93 18.07
C ALA A 343 33.72 -11.50 18.77
N SER A 344 34.48 -10.56 18.19
CA SER A 344 35.70 -10.02 18.81
C SER A 344 35.46 -8.98 19.91
N SER A 345 34.24 -8.47 20.06
CA SER A 345 33.86 -7.53 21.13
C SER A 345 33.27 -8.21 22.37
N SER A 346 33.16 -9.55 22.40
CA SER A 346 32.61 -10.32 23.54
C SER A 346 33.65 -11.13 24.33
N GLU A 347 34.95 -10.97 24.06
CA GLU A 347 36.02 -11.54 24.90
C GLU A 347 36.67 -10.43 25.75
N GLU A 348 35.98 -10.00 26.80
CA GLU A 348 36.65 -9.40 27.96
C GLU A 348 37.28 -10.52 28.80
N LYS A 349 38.59 -10.36 29.04
CA LYS A 349 39.45 -11.27 29.80
C LYS A 349 38.89 -11.54 31.21
N PRO A 350 39.01 -12.76 31.74
CA PRO A 350 38.86 -12.97 33.17
C PRO A 350 40.07 -12.34 33.89
N ALA A 351 39.79 -11.46 34.85
CA ALA A 351 40.75 -11.04 35.87
C ALA A 351 40.24 -11.51 37.23
#